data_AF-A0A174XDN2-F1
#
_entry.id   AF-A0A174XDN2-F1
#
_cell.length_a   1.000
_cell.length_b   1.000
_cell.length_c   1.000
_cell.angle_alpha   90.00
_cell.angle_beta   90.00
_cell.angle_gamma   90.00
#
_symmetry.space_group_name_H-M   'P 1'
#
loop_
_entity.id
_entity.type
_entity.pdbx_description
1 polymer ?
#
loop_
_entity_poly.entity_id
_entity_poly.type
_entity_poly.pdbx_seq_one_letter_code
_entity_poly.pdbx_strand_id
1 'polypeptide(L)'
;MENQKIRIIKKNNDFSLEYKPGDIFTVDSTWYGGVNVTSKSGIPLSLDREEYELYQEAEEPRREIDRYSYHLGAMDSFCEMVAAGVKKLAMSHPCATKEERDSFLPEVKRICDSYGILFYPEDEAFLTDLFPEELNRGTYNYLFYSTNEVLEAYLGLKEEQKRLMEDGTYTRQQSYETARQFGRLLSYTEEGIARLIEKTEKQKIEG
;
A
#
# COMPACT_ATOMS: atom_id res chain seq x y z
N MET A 1 -2.35 -15.56 -24.34
CA MET A 1 -2.51 -16.87 -23.64
C MET A 1 -1.25 -17.16 -22.83
N GLU A 2 -0.71 -16.16 -22.13
CA GLU A 2 0.42 -16.37 -21.23
C GLU A 2 -0.11 -17.01 -19.94
N ASN A 3 0.61 -18.00 -19.41
CA ASN A 3 0.36 -18.66 -18.12
C ASN A 3 -0.80 -19.67 -18.04
N GLN A 4 -1.26 -20.25 -19.15
CA GLN A 4 -2.19 -21.40 -19.06
C GLN A 4 -1.46 -22.59 -18.42
N LYS A 5 -1.97 -23.07 -17.28
CA LYS A 5 -1.46 -24.25 -16.60
C LYS A 5 -2.34 -25.46 -16.90
N ILE A 6 -1.73 -26.63 -16.93
CA ILE A 6 -2.40 -27.92 -17.06
C ILE A 6 -2.02 -28.83 -15.91
N ARG A 7 -2.92 -29.73 -15.52
CA ARG A 7 -2.63 -30.80 -14.57
C ARG A 7 -2.74 -32.14 -15.30
N ILE A 8 -1.73 -32.98 -15.17
CA ILE A 8 -1.76 -34.35 -15.71
C ILE A 8 -2.81 -35.18 -14.97
N ILE A 9 -3.73 -35.82 -15.68
CA ILE A 9 -4.77 -36.69 -15.12
C ILE A 9 -4.51 -38.17 -15.41
N LYS A 10 -3.78 -38.48 -16.49
CA LYS A 10 -3.35 -39.85 -16.84
C LYS A 10 -2.05 -39.82 -17.65
N LYS A 11 -1.40 -40.97 -17.78
CA LYS A 11 -0.25 -41.16 -18.67
C LYS A 11 -0.66 -42.05 -19.84
N ASN A 12 -0.31 -41.64 -21.05
CA ASN A 12 -0.34 -42.51 -22.22
C ASN A 12 1.01 -43.25 -22.39
N ASN A 13 2.11 -42.64 -21.93
CA ASN A 13 3.44 -43.24 -21.95
C ASN A 13 3.89 -43.64 -20.53
N ASP A 14 3.66 -44.90 -20.17
CA ASP A 14 4.00 -45.43 -18.85
C ASP A 14 5.51 -45.44 -18.55
N PHE A 15 6.36 -45.46 -19.58
CA PHE A 15 7.82 -45.48 -19.45
C PHE A 15 8.44 -44.10 -19.19
N SER A 16 7.71 -43.02 -19.44
CA SER A 16 8.24 -41.67 -19.23
C SER A 16 8.44 -41.39 -17.73
N LEU A 17 9.64 -40.99 -17.33
CA LEU A 17 9.92 -40.57 -15.94
C LEU A 17 9.73 -39.05 -15.74
N GLU A 18 9.45 -38.33 -16.82
CA GLU A 18 9.44 -36.87 -16.85
C GLU A 18 8.13 -36.25 -16.32
N TYR A 19 7.06 -37.04 -16.26
CA TYR A 19 5.76 -36.60 -15.77
C TYR A 19 4.95 -37.74 -15.15
N LYS A 20 4.06 -37.39 -14.22
CA LYS A 20 3.10 -38.30 -13.59
C LYS A 20 1.75 -37.60 -13.35
N PRO A 21 0.66 -38.36 -13.14
CA PRO A 21 -0.63 -37.78 -12.77
C PRO A 21 -0.50 -36.91 -11.51
N GLY A 22 -1.14 -35.75 -11.53
CA GLY A 22 -1.05 -34.70 -10.52
C GLY A 22 0.01 -33.64 -10.79
N ASP A 23 0.98 -33.87 -11.67
CA ASP A 23 1.96 -32.84 -12.04
C ASP A 23 1.28 -31.68 -12.75
N ILE A 24 1.77 -30.46 -12.48
CA ILE A 24 1.27 -29.22 -13.07
C ILE A 24 2.36 -28.61 -13.93
N PHE A 25 2.01 -28.27 -15.18
CA PHE A 25 2.91 -27.64 -16.13
C PHE A 25 2.34 -26.34 -16.67
N THR A 26 3.21 -25.40 -16.98
CA THR A 26 2.87 -24.23 -17.80
C THR A 26 2.94 -24.65 -19.26
N VAL A 27 1.93 -24.28 -20.04
CA VAL A 27 1.87 -24.57 -21.48
C VAL A 27 2.84 -23.65 -22.23
N ASP A 28 3.79 -24.25 -22.95
CA ASP A 28 4.71 -23.52 -23.83
C ASP A 28 4.07 -23.21 -25.18
N SER A 29 3.33 -24.19 -25.73
CA SER A 29 2.57 -24.04 -26.99
C SER A 29 1.47 -25.09 -27.11
N THR A 30 0.54 -24.90 -28.06
CA THR A 30 -0.58 -25.82 -28.34
C THR A 30 -0.46 -26.40 -29.75
N TRP A 31 -0.91 -27.64 -29.95
CA TRP A 31 -1.07 -28.26 -31.27
C TRP A 31 -2.45 -28.94 -31.37
N TYR A 32 -2.82 -29.44 -32.57
CA TYR A 32 -4.19 -29.91 -32.84
C TYR A 32 -4.74 -30.94 -31.84
N GLY A 33 -3.88 -31.80 -31.30
CA GLY A 33 -4.27 -32.85 -30.37
C GLY A 33 -3.82 -32.64 -28.93
N GLY A 34 -3.19 -31.51 -28.57
CA GLY A 34 -2.61 -31.37 -27.23
C GLY A 34 -1.76 -30.11 -27.00
N VAL A 35 -0.81 -30.22 -26.07
CA VAL A 35 0.11 -29.14 -25.70
C VAL A 35 1.56 -29.61 -25.68
N ASN A 36 2.48 -28.64 -25.80
CA ASN A 36 3.87 -28.83 -25.45
C ASN A 36 4.17 -28.14 -24.12
N VAL A 37 4.95 -28.81 -23.29
CA VAL A 37 5.44 -28.33 -22.00
C VAL A 37 6.90 -28.70 -21.83
N THR A 38 7.61 -27.95 -21.00
CA THR A 38 8.99 -28.27 -20.60
C THR A 38 8.95 -28.96 -19.24
N SER A 39 9.54 -30.16 -19.15
CA SER A 39 9.61 -30.90 -17.89
C SER A 39 10.52 -30.22 -16.87
N LYS A 40 10.52 -30.70 -15.63
CA LYS A 40 11.42 -30.20 -14.57
C LYS A 40 12.91 -30.39 -14.90
N SER A 41 13.25 -31.39 -15.73
CA SER A 41 14.63 -31.63 -16.16
C SER A 41 15.02 -30.80 -17.39
N GLY A 42 14.09 -29.99 -17.93
CA GLY A 42 14.28 -29.21 -19.15
C GLY A 42 13.98 -30.00 -20.43
N ILE A 43 13.45 -31.23 -20.34
CA ILE A 43 13.11 -32.04 -21.50
C ILE A 43 11.76 -31.59 -22.06
N PRO A 44 11.66 -31.26 -23.37
CA PRO A 44 10.38 -30.97 -24.01
C PRO A 44 9.47 -32.20 -24.04
N LEU A 45 8.22 -32.02 -23.65
CA LEU A 45 7.18 -33.04 -23.66
C LEU A 45 6.00 -32.58 -24.52
N SER A 46 5.47 -33.49 -25.34
CA SER A 46 4.20 -33.31 -26.03
C SER A 46 3.16 -34.19 -25.33
N LEU A 47 2.09 -33.56 -24.86
CA LEU A 47 1.03 -34.21 -24.08
C LEU A 47 -0.28 -34.16 -24.85
N ASP A 48 -0.94 -35.31 -24.98
CA ASP A 48 -2.23 -35.41 -25.65
C ASP A 48 -3.32 -34.77 -24.80
N ARG A 49 -4.38 -34.25 -25.44
CA ARG A 49 -5.50 -33.56 -24.78
C ARG A 49 -6.14 -34.39 -23.65
N GLU A 50 -6.13 -35.70 -23.79
CA GLU A 50 -6.71 -36.60 -22.80
C GLU A 50 -5.82 -36.84 -21.57
N GLU A 51 -4.52 -36.55 -21.66
CA GLU A 51 -3.56 -36.74 -20.56
C GLU A 51 -3.67 -35.67 -19.49
N TYR A 52 -4.34 -34.55 -19.78
CA TYR A 52 -4.39 -33.40 -18.89
C TYR A 52 -5.74 -32.70 -18.82
N GLU A 53 -5.97 -32.01 -17.72
CA GLU A 53 -7.03 -31.03 -17.55
C GLU A 53 -6.45 -29.61 -17.48
N LEU A 54 -7.25 -28.59 -17.77
CA LEU A 54 -6.84 -27.22 -17.50
C LEU A 54 -6.79 -27.00 -16.00
N TYR A 55 -5.64 -26.54 -15.51
CA TYR A 55 -5.45 -26.27 -14.11
C TYR A 55 -5.71 -24.80 -13.83
N GLN A 56 -6.69 -24.54 -12.96
CA GLN A 56 -6.83 -23.27 -12.29
C GLN A 56 -6.40 -23.47 -10.85
N GLU A 57 -5.48 -22.64 -10.39
CA GLU A 57 -5.12 -22.58 -8.99
C GLU A 57 -6.37 -22.13 -8.24
N ALA A 58 -6.87 -22.97 -7.32
CA ALA A 58 -7.95 -22.55 -6.46
C ALA A 58 -7.44 -21.36 -5.67
N GLU A 59 -8.01 -20.17 -5.89
CA GLU A 59 -7.77 -19.05 -5.00
C GLU A 59 -8.22 -19.51 -3.61
N GLU A 60 -7.26 -19.65 -2.68
CA GLU A 60 -7.62 -19.89 -1.29
C GLU A 60 -8.61 -18.79 -0.88
N PRO A 61 -9.73 -19.15 -0.21
CA PRO A 61 -10.72 -18.16 0.17
C PRO A 61 -10.02 -17.11 1.04
N ARG A 62 -9.82 -15.91 0.49
CA ARG A 62 -9.26 -14.80 1.24
C ARG A 62 -10.21 -14.50 2.40
N ARG A 63 -9.67 -14.53 3.62
CA ARG A 63 -10.42 -14.14 4.79
C ARG A 63 -10.85 -12.68 4.61
N GLU A 64 -12.16 -12.44 4.68
CA GLU A 64 -12.69 -11.08 4.67
C GLU A 64 -12.21 -10.36 5.94
N ILE A 65 -11.57 -9.21 5.75
CA ILE A 65 -11.14 -8.31 6.83
C ILE A 65 -12.01 -7.07 6.69
N ASP A 66 -12.77 -6.75 7.74
CA ASP A 66 -13.57 -5.54 7.73
C ASP A 66 -12.68 -4.29 7.80
N ARG A 67 -13.18 -3.19 7.22
CA ARG A 67 -12.43 -1.95 7.12
C ARG A 67 -12.04 -1.38 8.48
N TYR A 68 -12.89 -1.52 9.50
CA TYR A 68 -12.62 -1.00 10.83
C TYR A 68 -11.41 -1.71 11.46
N SER A 69 -11.38 -3.04 11.41
CA SER A 69 -10.25 -3.86 11.88
C SER A 69 -8.96 -3.58 11.11
N TYR A 70 -9.05 -3.42 9.78
CA TYR A 70 -7.88 -3.06 8.95
C TYR A 70 -7.28 -1.71 9.36
N HIS A 71 -8.12 -0.69 9.54
CA HIS A 71 -7.68 0.65 9.95
C HIS A 71 -7.04 0.63 11.34
N LEU A 72 -7.64 -0.08 12.30
CA LEU A 72 -7.06 -0.21 13.65
C LEU A 72 -5.70 -0.92 13.64
N GLY A 73 -5.55 -1.99 12.85
CA GLY A 73 -4.24 -2.66 12.71
C GLY A 73 -3.18 -1.75 12.12
N ALA A 74 -3.55 -0.90 11.14
CA ALA A 74 -2.63 0.09 10.57
C ALA A 74 -2.25 1.18 11.59
N MET A 75 -3.22 1.70 12.34
CA MET A 75 -2.99 2.69 13.39
C MET A 75 -2.09 2.13 14.50
N ASP A 76 -2.34 0.90 14.96
CA ASP A 76 -1.53 0.23 15.99
C ASP A 76 -0.06 0.11 15.56
N SER A 77 0.18 -0.34 14.33
CA SER A 77 1.52 -0.42 13.75
C SER A 77 2.22 0.95 13.68
N PHE A 78 1.50 2.01 13.33
CA PHE A 78 2.06 3.36 13.33
C PHE A 78 2.36 3.88 14.73
N CYS A 79 1.51 3.57 15.70
CA CYS A 79 1.74 3.93 17.09
C CYS A 79 3.00 3.24 17.63
N GLU A 80 3.21 1.96 17.33
CA GLU A 80 4.45 1.25 17.68
C GLU A 80 5.68 1.94 17.08
N MET A 81 5.65 2.29 15.78
CA MET A 81 6.77 2.97 15.12
C MET A 81 7.09 4.33 15.74
N VAL A 82 6.08 5.07 16.19
CA VAL A 82 6.24 6.36 16.88
C VAL A 82 6.83 6.15 18.27
N ALA A 83 6.30 5.20 19.03
CA ALA A 83 6.78 4.86 20.36
C ALA A 83 8.24 4.37 20.35
N ALA A 84 8.63 3.59 19.34
CA ALA A 84 10.00 3.12 19.14
C ALA A 84 10.97 4.20 18.62
N GLY A 85 10.48 5.40 18.31
CA GLY A 85 11.29 6.51 17.78
C GLY A 85 11.69 6.36 16.31
N VAL A 86 11.10 5.39 15.59
CA VAL A 86 11.31 5.21 14.14
C VAL A 86 10.64 6.33 13.35
N LYS A 87 9.46 6.76 13.79
CA LYS A 87 8.74 7.91 13.23
C LYS A 87 8.58 9.00 14.28
N LYS A 88 8.83 10.26 13.89
CA LYS A 88 8.49 11.41 14.74
C LYS A 88 6.98 11.65 14.74
N LEU A 89 6.39 11.66 13.55
CA LEU A 89 4.96 11.80 13.30
C LEU A 89 4.47 10.66 12.41
N ALA A 90 3.29 10.12 12.71
CA ALA A 90 2.54 9.25 11.82
C ALA A 90 1.09 9.74 11.68
N MET A 91 0.43 9.29 10.61
CA MET A 91 -0.95 9.66 10.30
C MET A 91 -1.76 8.39 10.07
N SER A 92 -2.99 8.36 10.57
CA SER A 92 -3.92 7.33 10.14
C SER A 92 -4.28 7.53 8.66
N HIS A 93 -4.84 6.48 8.06
CA HIS A 93 -5.51 6.64 6.77
C HIS A 93 -6.60 7.73 6.85
N PRO A 94 -6.81 8.49 5.77
CA PRO A 94 -7.88 9.47 5.68
C PRO A 94 -9.25 8.79 5.75
N CYS A 95 -10.17 9.41 6.47
CA CYS A 95 -11.58 9.08 6.55
C CYS A 95 -12.37 10.12 5.74
N ALA A 96 -13.46 9.68 5.12
CA ALA A 96 -14.27 10.56 4.29
C ALA A 96 -15.11 11.53 5.14
N THR A 97 -15.43 11.16 6.38
CA THR A 97 -16.20 11.99 7.31
C THR A 97 -15.56 12.07 8.69
N LYS A 98 -15.92 13.14 9.40
CA LYS A 98 -15.56 13.35 10.81
C LYS A 98 -16.11 12.23 11.69
N GLU A 99 -17.34 11.79 11.44
CA GLU A 99 -18.01 10.74 12.19
C GLU A 99 -17.30 9.38 12.02
N GLU A 100 -16.82 9.06 10.81
CA GLU A 100 -16.03 7.85 10.56
C GLU A 100 -14.72 7.89 11.38
N ARG A 101 -14.00 9.02 11.35
CA ARG A 101 -12.77 9.22 12.13
C ARG A 101 -13.04 9.15 13.64
N ASP A 102 -14.11 9.79 14.12
CA ASP A 102 -14.48 9.80 15.54
C ASP A 102 -14.92 8.41 16.05
N SER A 103 -15.42 7.54 15.16
CA SER A 103 -15.78 6.14 15.52
C SER A 103 -14.58 5.32 16.03
N PHE A 104 -13.36 5.69 15.65
CA PHE A 104 -12.13 5.05 16.12
C PHE A 104 -11.62 5.60 17.46
N LEU A 105 -12.16 6.73 17.95
CA LEU A 105 -11.61 7.46 19.10
C LEU A 105 -11.39 6.59 20.36
N PRO A 106 -12.33 5.71 20.77
CA PRO A 106 -12.12 4.86 21.95
C PRO A 106 -10.89 3.95 21.81
N GLU A 107 -10.70 3.35 20.63
CA GLU A 107 -9.60 2.44 20.35
C GLU A 107 -8.28 3.20 20.13
N VAL A 108 -8.31 4.34 19.44
CA VAL A 108 -7.14 5.23 19.30
C VAL A 108 -6.59 5.63 20.66
N LYS A 109 -7.47 6.01 21.60
CA LYS A 109 -7.07 6.33 22.97
C LYS A 109 -6.41 5.12 23.64
N ARG A 110 -7.03 3.94 23.58
CA ARG A 110 -6.49 2.71 24.17
C ARG A 110 -5.12 2.34 23.60
N ILE A 111 -4.95 2.44 22.29
CA ILE A 111 -3.68 2.15 21.58
C ILE A 111 -2.61 3.14 22.04
N CYS A 112 -2.89 4.45 21.96
CA CYS A 112 -1.92 5.48 22.35
C CYS A 112 -1.52 5.38 23.83
N ASP A 113 -2.48 5.13 24.72
CA ASP A 113 -2.22 4.89 26.14
C ASP A 113 -1.30 3.68 26.36
N SER A 114 -1.46 2.60 25.57
CA SER A 114 -0.65 1.39 25.69
C SER A 114 0.81 1.57 25.25
N TYR A 115 1.05 2.48 24.30
CA TYR A 115 2.37 2.82 23.80
C TYR A 115 3.00 4.03 24.51
N GLY A 116 2.22 4.75 25.34
CA GLY A 116 2.68 5.96 26.01
C GLY A 116 2.92 7.14 25.06
N ILE A 117 2.15 7.24 23.98
CA ILE A 117 2.24 8.32 22.99
C ILE A 117 0.96 9.15 22.97
N LEU A 118 0.97 10.24 22.18
CA LEU A 118 -0.12 11.18 22.05
C LEU A 118 -0.75 11.07 20.66
N PHE A 119 -1.98 11.58 20.55
CA PHE A 119 -2.67 11.72 19.29
C PHE A 119 -3.36 13.08 19.16
N TYR A 120 -3.69 13.46 17.93
CA TYR A 120 -4.47 14.67 17.62
C TYR A 120 -5.49 14.36 16.53
N PRO A 121 -6.79 14.63 16.74
CA PRO A 121 -7.80 14.52 15.70
C PRO A 121 -7.65 15.68 14.71
N GLU A 122 -7.22 15.37 13.50
CA GLU A 122 -7.07 16.34 12.42
C GLU A 122 -8.39 16.43 11.65
N ASP A 123 -8.93 17.64 11.61
CA ASP A 123 -10.19 17.99 10.93
C ASP A 123 -9.94 18.56 9.52
N GLU A 124 -8.71 18.99 9.23
CA GLU A 124 -8.33 19.56 7.93
C GLU A 124 -6.97 19.00 7.47
N ALA A 125 -6.97 18.06 6.52
CA ALA A 125 -5.73 17.47 6.02
C ALA A 125 -4.71 18.52 5.53
N PHE A 126 -3.43 18.33 5.85
CA PHE A 126 -2.36 19.21 5.39
C PHE A 126 -2.04 18.97 3.91
N LEU A 127 -2.52 19.86 3.04
CA LEU A 127 -2.36 19.75 1.59
C LEU A 127 -0.98 20.26 1.16
N THR A 128 -0.13 19.37 0.68
CA THR A 128 1.22 19.68 0.17
C THR A 128 1.50 18.83 -1.05
N ASP A 129 2.56 19.13 -1.82
CA ASP A 129 2.96 18.28 -2.94
C ASP A 129 3.48 16.89 -2.53
N LEU A 130 3.59 16.61 -1.23
CA LEU A 130 4.03 15.30 -0.74
C LEU A 130 3.02 14.19 -1.02
N PHE A 131 1.72 14.52 -1.02
CA PHE A 131 0.63 13.58 -1.29
C PHE A 131 -0.38 14.20 -2.27
N PRO A 132 -1.02 13.41 -3.15
CA PRO A 132 -2.03 13.92 -4.08
C PRO A 132 -3.18 14.62 -3.34
N GLU A 133 -3.52 15.82 -3.81
CA GLU A 133 -4.51 16.67 -3.16
C GLU A 133 -5.90 16.04 -3.22
N GLU A 134 -6.23 15.39 -4.33
CA GLU A 134 -7.52 14.78 -4.61
C GLU A 134 -7.85 13.65 -3.62
N LEU A 135 -6.82 13.04 -3.03
CA LEU A 135 -6.97 11.96 -2.06
C LEU A 135 -7.05 12.44 -0.60
N ASN A 136 -6.73 13.72 -0.34
CA ASN A 136 -6.59 14.25 1.02
C ASN A 136 -7.53 15.42 1.30
N ARG A 137 -7.92 16.20 0.29
CA ARG A 137 -8.81 17.36 0.45
C ARG A 137 -10.16 16.92 1.01
N GLY A 138 -10.58 17.58 2.10
CA GLY A 138 -11.86 17.30 2.76
C GLY A 138 -11.89 15.98 3.55
N THR A 139 -10.73 15.40 3.85
CA THR A 139 -10.62 14.17 4.65
C THR A 139 -10.22 14.46 6.09
N TYR A 140 -10.46 13.47 6.96
CA TYR A 140 -10.23 13.53 8.41
C TYR A 140 -9.32 12.40 8.83
N ASN A 141 -8.38 12.63 9.75
CA ASN A 141 -7.49 11.57 10.23
C ASN A 141 -7.01 11.83 11.66
N TYR A 142 -6.21 10.90 12.19
CA TYR A 142 -5.45 11.10 13.42
C TYR A 142 -3.99 11.29 13.10
N LEU A 143 -3.35 12.18 13.87
CA LEU A 143 -1.90 12.29 13.98
C LEU A 143 -1.45 11.52 15.22
N PHE A 144 -0.33 10.81 15.14
CA PHE A 144 0.29 10.10 16.24
C PHE A 144 1.72 10.61 16.44
N TYR A 145 2.07 10.99 17.66
CA TYR A 145 3.35 11.63 17.99
C TYR A 145 3.74 11.40 19.46
N SER A 146 5.04 11.42 19.76
CA SER A 146 5.52 11.15 21.13
C SER A 146 5.64 12.41 22.00
N THR A 147 5.80 13.60 21.41
CA THR A 147 6.01 14.85 22.15
C THR A 147 5.28 16.04 21.52
N ASN A 148 4.87 17.01 22.34
CA ASN A 148 4.10 18.17 21.87
C ASN A 148 4.87 19.02 20.85
N GLU A 149 6.21 19.04 20.91
CA GLU A 149 7.04 19.76 19.94
C GLU A 149 6.84 19.23 18.50
N VAL A 150 6.53 17.94 18.34
CA VAL A 150 6.21 17.37 17.02
C VAL A 150 4.88 17.90 16.50
N LEU A 151 3.85 17.96 17.35
CA LEU A 151 2.55 18.51 16.97
C LEU A 151 2.67 20.01 16.66
N GLU A 152 3.38 20.76 17.49
CA GLU A 152 3.67 22.19 17.26
C GLU A 152 4.40 22.42 15.94
N ALA A 153 5.38 21.58 15.60
CA ALA A 153 6.06 21.66 14.30
C ALA A 153 5.10 21.41 13.13
N TYR A 154 4.23 20.40 13.24
CA TYR A 154 3.23 20.12 12.21
C TYR A 154 2.24 21.29 12.03
N LEU A 155 1.68 21.81 13.12
CA LEU A 155 0.73 22.92 13.09
C LEU A 155 1.39 24.21 12.61
N GLY A 156 2.64 24.45 13.00
CA GLY A 156 3.43 25.59 12.53
C GLY A 156 3.67 25.55 11.01
N LEU A 157 3.91 24.37 10.43
CA LEU A 157 4.02 24.22 8.97
C LEU A 157 2.70 24.56 8.26
N LYS A 158 1.56 24.14 8.81
CA LYS A 158 0.23 24.48 8.28
C LYS A 158 -0.03 25.99 8.34
N GLU A 159 0.27 26.62 9.47
CA GLU A 159 0.08 28.06 9.67
C GLU A 159 1.01 28.89 8.76
N GLU A 160 2.27 28.48 8.61
CA GLU A 160 3.23 29.10 7.70
C GLU A 160 2.74 29.05 6.25
N GLN A 161 2.31 27.87 5.79
CA GLN A 161 1.75 27.70 4.45
C GLN A 161 0.57 28.64 4.24
N LYS A 162 -0.37 28.68 5.18
CA LYS A 162 -1.55 29.54 5.12
C LYS A 162 -1.15 31.01 5.01
N ARG A 163 -0.22 31.48 5.83
CA ARG A 163 0.29 32.87 5.79
C ARG A 163 0.91 33.20 4.44
N LEU A 164 1.77 32.32 3.91
CA LEU A 164 2.39 32.52 2.59
C LEU A 164 1.36 32.59 1.47
N MET A 165 0.28 31.79 1.55
CA MET A 165 -0.82 31.83 0.59
C MET A 165 -1.61 33.14 0.68
N GLU A 166 -1.92 33.59 1.90
CA GLU A 166 -2.64 34.86 2.17
C GLU A 166 -1.82 36.08 1.71
N ASP A 167 -0.50 36.05 1.91
CA ASP A 167 0.43 37.10 1.47
C ASP A 167 0.71 37.06 -0.04
N GLY A 168 0.18 36.06 -0.77
CA GLY A 168 0.44 35.86 -2.20
C GLY A 168 1.90 35.51 -2.51
N THR A 169 2.68 35.10 -1.50
CA THR A 169 4.09 34.77 -1.65
C THR A 169 4.34 33.28 -1.86
N TYR A 170 3.34 32.40 -1.67
CA TYR A 170 3.42 30.94 -1.80
C TYR A 170 3.86 30.46 -3.19
N THR A 171 5.18 30.48 -3.42
CA THR A 171 5.80 30.08 -4.70
C THR A 171 5.95 28.57 -4.82
N ARG A 172 6.28 28.08 -6.03
CA ARG A 172 6.65 26.67 -6.25
C ARG A 172 7.81 26.22 -5.36
N GLN A 173 8.80 27.08 -5.15
CA GLN A 173 9.94 26.76 -4.28
C GLN A 173 9.50 26.58 -2.81
N GLN A 174 8.58 27.42 -2.34
CA GLN A 174 8.04 27.29 -0.99
C GLN A 174 7.14 26.05 -0.87
N SER A 175 6.34 25.74 -1.90
CA SER A 175 5.54 24.50 -1.90
C SER A 175 6.41 23.24 -1.78
N TYR A 176 7.52 23.21 -2.51
CA TYR A 176 8.50 22.13 -2.41
C TYR A 176 9.12 22.04 -1.01
N GLU A 177 9.54 23.17 -0.44
CA GLU A 177 10.17 23.19 0.89
C GLU A 177 9.17 22.82 2.00
N THR A 178 7.91 23.26 1.91
CA THR A 178 6.83 22.85 2.82
C THR A 178 6.59 21.33 2.75
N ALA A 179 6.45 20.76 1.55
CA ALA A 179 6.29 19.31 1.36
C ALA A 179 7.49 18.53 1.91
N ARG A 180 8.71 19.07 1.73
CA ARG A 180 9.94 18.47 2.24
C ARG A 180 10.03 18.50 3.75
N GLN A 181 9.72 19.63 4.39
CA GLN A 181 9.69 19.75 5.85
C GLN A 181 8.64 18.82 6.45
N PHE A 182 7.47 18.73 5.82
CA PHE A 182 6.44 17.78 6.24
C PHE A 182 6.90 16.32 6.11
N GLY A 183 7.56 15.95 5.00
CA GLY A 183 8.12 14.61 4.80
C GLY A 183 9.21 14.25 5.83
N ARG A 184 10.04 15.22 6.24
CA ARG A 184 11.01 15.04 7.33
C ARG A 184 10.34 14.81 8.68
N LEU A 185 9.22 15.48 8.94
CA LEU A 185 8.44 15.28 10.14
C LEU A 185 7.83 13.86 10.18
N LEU A 186 7.49 13.31 9.03
CA LEU A 186 7.10 11.91 8.87
C LEU A 186 8.29 10.92 8.89
N SER A 187 9.51 11.40 9.08
CA SER A 187 10.75 10.61 9.11
C SER A 187 11.09 9.92 7.79
N TYR A 188 10.65 10.47 6.66
CA TYR A 188 11.06 9.99 5.33
C TYR A 188 12.48 10.45 4.99
N THR A 189 13.20 9.64 4.20
CA THR A 189 14.51 10.04 3.67
C THR A 189 14.35 11.13 2.62
N GLU A 190 15.39 11.93 2.38
CA GLU A 190 15.37 12.98 1.35
C GLU A 190 15.03 12.40 -0.03
N GLU A 191 15.58 11.23 -0.38
CA GLU A 191 15.26 10.56 -1.64
C GLU A 191 13.81 10.08 -1.69
N GLY A 192 13.28 9.60 -0.56
CA GLY A 192 11.87 9.19 -0.46
C GLY A 192 10.92 10.36 -0.66
N ILE A 193 11.22 11.50 -0.02
CA ILE A 193 10.47 12.75 -0.15
C ILE A 193 10.48 13.21 -1.61
N ALA A 194 11.67 13.30 -2.23
CA ALA A 194 11.80 13.74 -3.61
C ALA A 194 10.99 12.86 -4.58
N ARG A 195 11.05 11.53 -4.41
CA ARG A 195 10.24 10.59 -5.23
C ARG A 195 8.74 10.78 -5.05
N LEU A 196 8.28 11.04 -3.83
CA LEU A 196 6.85 11.27 -3.57
C LEU A 196 6.37 12.56 -4.22
N ILE A 197 7.13 13.65 -4.09
CA ILE A 197 6.82 14.93 -4.73
C ILE A 197 6.79 14.77 -6.26
N GLU A 198 7.80 14.15 -6.86
CA GLU A 198 7.83 13.92 -8.33
C GLU A 198 6.64 13.08 -8.80
N LYS A 199 6.25 12.06 -8.02
CA LYS A 199 5.07 11.24 -8.33
C LYS A 199 3.79 12.06 -8.31
N THR A 200 3.60 12.91 -7.30
CA THR A 200 2.44 13.81 -7.21
C THR A 200 2.42 14.81 -8.36
N GLU A 201 3.57 15.38 -8.73
CA GLU A 201 3.67 16.30 -9.89
C GLU A 201 3.27 15.63 -11.20
N LYS A 202 3.71 14.38 -11.45
CA LYS A 202 3.32 13.63 -12.67
C LYS A 202 1.82 13.36 -12.73
N GLN A 203 1.22 12.98 -11.60
CA GLN A 203 -0.21 12.71 -11.52
C GLN A 203 -1.06 13.96 -11.82
N LYS A 204 -0.60 15.15 -11.43
CA LYS A 204 -1.24 16.43 -11.76
C LYS A 204 -1.18 16.79 -13.24
N ILE A 205 -0.19 16.28 -13.99
CA ILE A 205 -0.03 16.55 -15.42
C ILE A 205 -0.86 15.58 -16.27
N GLU A 206 -1.09 14.37 -15.77
CA GLU A 206 -1.77 13.28 -16.48
C GLU A 206 -3.29 13.22 -16.21
N GLY A 207 -3.78 13.89 -15.16
CA GLY A 207 -5.21 13.97 -14.80
C GLY A 207 -5.89 15.23 -15.31
#